data_AF-A0A0C2FUY4-F1
#
_entry.id   AF-A0A0C2FUY4-F1
#
_cell.length_a   1.000
_cell.length_b   1.000
_cell.length_c   1.000
_cell.angle_alpha   90.00
_cell.angle_beta   90.00
_cell.angle_gamma   90.00
#
_symmetry.space_group_name_H-M   'P 1'
#
loop_
_entity.id
_entity.type
_entity.pdbx_description
1 polymer ?
#
loop_
_entity_poly.entity_id
_entity_poly.type
_entity_poly.pdbx_seq_one_letter_code
_entity_poly.pdbx_strand_id
1 'polypeptide(L)'
;MFSTVPFVSRPPFRDLEKIERPCDIPDIGVIADLTWADPDPNISGFEESPRGAARIFGADALKNFCKLHGLDLVVRAHQVVQDGYEFFADRHLVTIFSAA
;
A
#
# COMPACT_ATOMS: atom_id res chain seq x y z
N MET A 1 -6.65 -3.85 27.17
CA MET A 1 -5.49 -2.96 27.36
C MET A 1 -4.90 -2.72 25.98
N PHE A 2 -5.46 -1.78 25.22
CA PHE A 2 -5.04 -1.51 23.85
C PHE A 2 -3.86 -0.54 23.91
N SER A 3 -2.67 -1.05 23.61
CA SER A 3 -1.47 -0.23 23.49
C SER A 3 -1.56 0.57 22.19
N THR A 4 -1.76 1.87 22.32
CA THR A 4 -1.57 2.84 21.25
C THR A 4 -0.09 2.86 20.90
N VAL A 5 0.31 2.14 19.85
CA VAL A 5 1.64 2.27 19.28
C VAL A 5 1.70 3.62 18.57
N PRO A 6 2.61 4.54 18.93
CA PRO A 6 2.67 5.86 18.32
C PRO A 6 2.99 5.74 16.82
N PHE A 7 2.11 6.30 15.99
CA PHE A 7 2.08 6.21 14.53
C PHE A 7 3.25 6.93 13.81
N VAL A 8 4.28 7.39 14.54
CA VAL A 8 5.33 8.30 14.01
C VAL A 8 6.62 7.59 13.60
N SER A 9 6.75 6.28 13.81
CA SER A 9 7.93 5.53 13.37
C SER A 9 7.52 4.31 12.55
N ARG A 10 7.10 4.53 11.30
CA ARG A 10 7.04 3.45 10.31
C ARG A 10 8.45 3.17 9.79
N PRO A 11 8.75 1.89 9.48
CA PRO A 11 10.10 1.43 9.23
C PRO A 11 10.74 2.15 8.03
N PRO A 12 12.03 2.57 8.11
CA PRO A 12 12.78 2.92 6.89
C PRO A 12 12.72 1.75 5.90
N PHE A 13 12.82 2.00 4.59
CA PHE A 13 12.85 0.94 3.58
C PHE A 13 13.88 -0.17 3.88
N ARG A 14 14.92 0.13 4.67
CA ARG A 14 15.88 -0.83 5.20
C ARG A 14 15.27 -1.99 5.98
N ASP A 15 14.11 -1.83 6.59
CA ASP A 15 13.47 -2.97 7.29
C ASP A 15 12.83 -3.95 6.32
N LEU A 16 12.55 -3.54 5.08
CA LEU A 16 12.17 -4.47 4.02
C LEU A 16 13.35 -5.38 3.64
N GLU A 17 14.60 -4.90 3.79
CA GLU A 17 15.81 -5.70 3.54
C GLU A 17 16.00 -6.81 4.58
N LYS A 18 15.38 -6.69 5.76
CA LYS A 18 15.44 -7.67 6.85
C LYS A 18 14.44 -8.81 6.69
N ILE A 19 13.57 -8.75 5.68
CA ILE A 19 12.61 -9.83 5.39
C ILE A 19 13.40 -11.04 4.87
N GLU A 20 13.51 -12.07 5.69
CA GLU A 20 14.12 -13.34 5.30
C GLU A 20 13.29 -14.00 4.19
N ARG A 21 13.99 -14.54 3.18
CA ARG A 21 13.39 -15.22 2.03
C ARG A 21 14.08 -16.58 1.83
N PRO A 22 13.34 -17.64 1.46
CA PRO A 22 11.91 -17.68 1.14
C PRO A 22 11.03 -17.58 2.39
N CYS A 23 9.85 -16.98 2.24
CA CYS A 23 8.82 -16.91 3.29
C CYS A 23 7.43 -17.03 2.64
N ASP A 24 6.47 -17.55 3.39
CA ASP A 24 5.06 -17.42 3.03
C ASP A 24 4.57 -15.99 3.28
N ILE A 25 3.48 -15.60 2.61
CA ILE A 25 2.81 -14.33 2.89
C ILE A 25 1.99 -14.51 4.18
N PRO A 26 2.28 -13.78 5.27
CA PRO A 26 1.52 -13.86 6.50
C PRO A 26 0.12 -13.23 6.34
N ASP A 27 -0.80 -13.55 7.26
CA ASP A 27 -2.15 -12.96 7.26
C ASP A 27 -2.16 -11.46 7.56
N ILE A 28 -1.19 -10.99 8.34
CA ILE A 28 -1.07 -9.58 8.78
C ILE A 28 0.38 -9.09 8.67
N GLY A 29 0.54 -7.77 8.60
CA GLY A 29 1.83 -7.10 8.65
C GLY A 29 2.33 -6.65 7.29
N VAL A 30 3.59 -6.18 7.25
CA VAL A 30 4.13 -5.44 6.09
C VAL A 30 4.14 -6.24 4.79
N ILE A 31 4.41 -7.55 4.84
CA ILE A 31 4.40 -8.39 3.64
C ILE A 31 2.97 -8.50 3.09
N ALA A 32 1.99 -8.74 3.96
CA ALA A 32 0.58 -8.79 3.58
C ALA A 32 0.12 -7.47 2.96
N ASP A 33 0.45 -6.34 3.60
CA ASP A 33 0.11 -5.01 3.10
C ASP A 33 0.79 -4.70 1.75
N LEU A 34 2.06 -5.09 1.57
CA LEU A 34 2.78 -4.88 0.31
C LEU A 34 2.19 -5.70 -0.85
N THR A 35 1.60 -6.86 -0.57
CA THR A 35 1.06 -7.73 -1.62
C THR A 35 -0.43 -7.56 -1.89
N TRP A 36 -1.22 -7.16 -0.87
CA TRP A 36 -2.69 -7.18 -0.92
C TRP A 36 -3.38 -5.82 -0.72
N ALA A 37 -2.66 -4.77 -0.33
CA ALA A 37 -3.29 -3.46 -0.15
C ALA A 37 -3.71 -2.82 -1.48
N ASP A 38 -4.81 -2.08 -1.46
CA ASP A 38 -5.40 -1.41 -2.63
C ASP A 38 -5.70 0.08 -2.36
N PRO A 39 -5.50 0.97 -3.35
CA PRO A 39 -6.02 2.33 -3.27
C PRO A 39 -7.56 2.34 -3.40
N ASP A 40 -8.23 3.21 -2.64
CA ASP A 40 -9.67 3.48 -2.78
C ASP A 40 -9.93 5.00 -2.75
N PRO A 41 -10.58 5.57 -3.79
CA PRO A 41 -10.84 7.01 -3.86
C PRO A 41 -11.92 7.50 -2.89
N ASN A 42 -12.69 6.60 -2.27
CA ASN A 42 -13.84 6.94 -1.44
C ASN A 42 -13.51 7.05 0.05
N ILE A 43 -12.27 6.76 0.45
CA ILE A 43 -11.86 6.76 1.86
C ILE A 43 -10.74 7.76 2.14
N SER A 44 -10.57 8.08 3.43
CA SER A 44 -9.41 8.80 3.96
C SER A 44 -8.65 7.90 4.91
N GLY A 45 -7.32 7.98 4.90
CA GLY A 45 -6.48 7.17 5.76
C GLY A 45 -6.42 5.71 5.30
N PHE A 46 -6.73 4.79 6.21
CA PHE A 46 -6.68 3.35 5.97
C PHE A 46 -7.91 2.66 6.55
N GLU A 47 -8.51 1.74 5.79
CA GLU A 47 -9.66 0.93 6.22
C GLU A 47 -9.43 -0.56 5.97
N GLU A 48 -10.32 -1.41 6.47
CA GLU A 48 -10.26 -2.84 6.22
C GLU A 48 -10.57 -3.13 4.75
N SER A 49 -9.79 -4.04 4.15
CA SER A 49 -10.00 -4.41 2.77
C SER A 49 -11.25 -5.30 2.62
N PRO A 50 -12.15 -5.01 1.66
CA PRO A 50 -13.28 -5.89 1.36
C PRO A 50 -12.83 -7.24 0.77
N ARG A 51 -11.54 -7.39 0.43
CA ARG A 51 -10.94 -8.67 0.01
C ARG A 51 -10.68 -9.64 1.17
N GLY A 52 -10.80 -9.16 2.42
CA GLY A 52 -10.47 -9.95 3.61
C GLY A 52 -8.97 -10.11 3.87
N ALA A 53 -8.12 -9.36 3.17
CA ALA A 53 -6.66 -9.35 3.34
C ALA A 53 -6.13 -7.93 3.26
N ALA A 54 -5.17 -7.59 4.14
CA ALA A 54 -4.58 -6.26 4.26
C ALA A 54 -5.61 -5.13 4.42
N ARG A 55 -5.26 -3.92 3.95
CA ARG A 55 -6.02 -2.69 4.11
C ARG A 55 -6.21 -1.99 2.77
N ILE A 56 -7.28 -1.23 2.64
CA ILE A 56 -7.39 -0.20 1.60
C ILE A 56 -6.84 1.13 2.12
N PHE A 57 -6.37 1.99 1.22
CA PHE A 57 -5.81 3.29 1.58
C PHE A 57 -6.29 4.43 0.68
N GLY A 58 -6.50 5.60 1.30
CA GLY A 58 -6.92 6.82 0.63
C GLY A 58 -5.76 7.62 0.01
N ALA A 59 -6.11 8.65 -0.75
CA ALA A 59 -5.15 9.54 -1.41
C ALA A 59 -4.27 10.32 -0.41
N ASP A 60 -4.81 10.65 0.77
CA ASP A 60 -4.11 11.32 1.86
C ASP A 60 -3.03 10.42 2.48
N ALA A 61 -3.36 9.15 2.74
CA ALA A 61 -2.41 8.17 3.25
C ALA A 61 -1.24 7.96 2.29
N LEU A 62 -1.53 7.82 0.98
CA LEU A 62 -0.52 7.70 -0.05
C LEU A 62 0.38 8.94 -0.15
N LYS A 63 -0.20 10.15 -0.23
CA LYS A 63 0.58 11.39 -0.31
C LYS A 63 1.46 11.59 0.92
N ASN A 64 0.96 11.28 2.11
CA ASN A 64 1.73 11.32 3.34
C ASN A 64 2.90 10.32 3.30
N PHE A 65 2.66 9.11 2.80
CA PHE A 65 3.72 8.11 2.59
C PHE A 65 4.78 8.61 1.61
N CYS A 66 4.39 9.12 0.44
CA CYS A 66 5.31 9.68 -0.54
C CYS A 66 6.15 10.82 0.06
N LYS A 67 5.51 11.77 0.74
CA LYS A 67 6.19 12.89 1.40
C LYS A 67 7.17 12.43 2.48
N LEU A 68 6.76 11.48 3.32
CA LEU A 68 7.60 10.95 4.41
C LEU A 68 8.88 10.30 3.88
N HIS A 69 8.78 9.63 2.73
CA HIS A 69 9.86 8.86 2.14
C HIS A 69 10.59 9.57 0.98
N GLY A 70 10.19 10.81 0.66
CA GLY A 70 10.77 11.56 -0.47
C GLY A 70 10.54 10.89 -1.82
N LEU A 71 9.37 10.25 -2.01
CA LEU A 71 8.98 9.61 -3.26
C LEU A 71 8.05 10.50 -4.07
N ASP A 72 8.19 10.45 -5.39
CA ASP A 72 7.28 11.15 -6.32
C ASP A 72 6.11 10.25 -6.77
N LEU A 73 6.35 8.94 -6.91
CA LEU A 73 5.42 8.00 -7.53
C LEU A 73 5.52 6.60 -6.90
N VAL A 74 4.37 5.99 -6.64
CA VAL A 74 4.24 4.55 -6.35
C VAL A 74 3.74 3.84 -7.62
N VAL A 75 4.47 2.82 -8.06
CA VAL A 75 4.08 1.97 -9.20
C VAL A 75 3.65 0.62 -8.66
N ARG A 76 2.44 0.17 -9.03
CA ARG A 76 1.85 -1.07 -8.49
C ARG A 76 0.95 -1.77 -9.50
N ALA A 77 0.43 -2.97 -9.17
CA ALA A 77 -0.41 -3.80 -10.05
C ALA A 77 -1.73 -4.23 -9.36
N HIS A 78 -2.03 -5.53 -9.29
CA HIS A 78 -3.12 -6.18 -8.52
C HIS A 78 -4.57 -5.88 -8.91
N GLN A 79 -4.94 -4.64 -9.26
CA GLN A 79 -6.27 -4.28 -9.72
C GLN A 79 -6.33 -4.29 -11.25
N VAL A 80 -7.35 -4.94 -11.82
CA VAL A 80 -7.68 -4.84 -13.24
C VAL A 80 -8.18 -3.44 -13.53
N VAL A 81 -7.60 -2.78 -14.53
CA VAL A 81 -7.94 -1.41 -14.94
C VAL A 81 -8.18 -1.39 -16.45
N GLN A 82 -9.12 -0.55 -16.90
CA GLN A 82 -9.69 -0.63 -18.25
C GLN A 82 -8.66 -0.52 -19.37
N ASP A 83 -7.72 0.43 -19.26
CA ASP A 83 -6.73 0.71 -20.30
C ASP A 83 -5.36 0.06 -20.00
N GLY A 84 -5.32 -0.92 -19.09
CA GLY A 84 -4.08 -1.56 -18.62
C GLY A 84 -3.22 -0.68 -17.71
N TYR A 85 -3.58 0.59 -17.51
CA TYR A 85 -3.03 1.43 -16.46
C TYR A 85 -4.05 2.47 -15.94
N GLU A 86 -3.88 2.94 -14.72
CA GLU A 86 -4.71 3.98 -14.11
C GLU A 86 -3.91 4.81 -13.11
N PHE A 87 -4.11 6.14 -13.10
CA PHE A 87 -3.50 7.04 -12.12
C PHE A 87 -4.42 7.31 -10.93
N PHE A 88 -3.82 7.46 -9.75
CA PHE A 88 -4.49 7.77 -8.51
C PHE A 88 -3.78 8.91 -7.76
N ALA A 89 -4.54 9.63 -6.91
CA ALA A 89 -4.07 10.68 -6.01
C ALA A 89 -3.16 11.73 -6.67
N ASP A 90 -3.67 12.47 -7.65
CA ASP A 90 -2.91 13.47 -8.42
C ASP A 90 -1.61 12.88 -9.01
N ARG A 91 -1.72 11.68 -9.59
CA ARG A 91 -0.62 10.94 -10.23
C ARG A 91 0.53 10.55 -9.29
N HIS A 92 0.31 10.49 -7.98
CA HIS A 92 1.29 9.95 -7.02
C HIS A 92 1.29 8.42 -6.97
N LEU A 93 0.31 7.76 -7.61
CA LEU A 93 0.31 6.32 -7.83
C LEU A 93 -0.16 5.99 -9.23
N VAL A 94 0.44 4.95 -9.82
CA VAL A 94 -0.02 4.32 -11.05
C VAL A 94 -0.22 2.82 -10.83
N THR A 95 -1.40 2.33 -11.17
CA THR A 95 -1.70 0.90 -11.29
C THR A 95 -1.41 0.47 -12.72
N ILE A 96 -0.69 -0.65 -12.92
CA ILE A 96 -0.41 -1.27 -14.21
C ILE A 96 -0.91 -2.70 -14.18
N PHE A 97 -1.71 -3.07 -15.19
CA PHE A 97 -2.23 -4.42 -15.37
C PHE A 97 -1.93 -4.90 -16.80
N SER A 98 -1.14 -5.97 -16.92
CA SER A 98 -0.55 -6.40 -18.20
C SER A 98 -1.19 -7.66 -18.81
N ALA A 99 -2.23 -8.22 -18.17
CA ALA A 99 -3.00 -9.33 -18.76
C ALA A 99 -4.20 -8.75 -19.53
N ALA A 100 -4.23 -9.02 -20.84
CA ALA A 100 -5.28 -8.59 -21.76
C ALA A 100 -6.34 -9.67 -22.00
#